data_AF-A0A1W2CQV9-F1
#
_entry.id   AF-A0A1W2CQV9-F1
#
_cell.length_a   1.000
_cell.length_b   1.000
_cell.length_c   1.000
_cell.angle_alpha   90.00
_cell.angle_beta   90.00
_cell.angle_gamma   90.00
#
_symmetry.space_group_name_H-M   'P 1'
#
loop_
_entity.id
_entity.type
_entity.pdbx_description
1 polymer ?
#
loop_
_entity_poly.entity_id
_entity_poly.type
_entity_poly.pdbx_seq_one_letter_code
_entity_poly.pdbx_strand_id
1 'polypeptide(L)'
;MDSHYKMMRATVGVAITRAVSDIETDTKRAVRNLVDLGTQFASGENQKKFFVLANDVLANPQNPYNKMVLELTRNVDKKIIKTVGTNLGFSSLIYGVKQIREELKQNECNIPWLIIFQIKPGDPDALITGEIESLIEQGRKLGIFSYVFTLSGKEKTQADTALLLAEKYYDCFFLLTVRPEIVDEHFAKRVREVENVAVSVRTKVNPQIGTPSRECQEAFSTLHSQRCMFGFHTLYSRENVEMATSVSWLEQMIACHCLFGGYVLKNEEDEELAESVHKFCCEIRGGNGKTILAFEWEQDTKFISGLIAPRTGILRLDSLGKILWKEKDMGSARGKTLKEILHALTPPGFSDPETAGA
;
A
#
# COMPACT_ATOMS: atom_id res chain seq x y z
N MET A 1 -6.12 4.12 -21.63
CA MET A 1 -7.25 4.04 -20.67
C MET A 1 -8.46 4.70 -21.27
N ASP A 2 -9.62 4.12 -21.02
CA ASP A 2 -10.90 4.59 -21.56
C ASP A 2 -11.32 5.96 -20.98
N SER A 3 -12.07 6.70 -21.78
CA SER A 3 -12.69 8.00 -21.48
C SER A 3 -13.56 7.96 -20.21
N HIS A 4 -14.30 6.88 -19.99
CA HIS A 4 -15.15 6.68 -18.82
C HIS A 4 -14.33 6.64 -17.52
N TYR A 5 -13.19 5.96 -17.51
CA TYR A 5 -12.28 5.93 -16.36
C TYR A 5 -11.78 7.33 -16.00
N LYS A 6 -11.30 8.10 -16.98
CA LYS A 6 -10.79 9.45 -16.75
C LYS A 6 -11.86 10.37 -16.15
N MET A 7 -13.09 10.27 -16.64
CA MET A 7 -14.23 11.03 -16.13
C MET A 7 -14.55 10.65 -14.68
N MET A 8 -14.71 9.36 -14.38
CA MET A 8 -15.00 8.91 -13.00
C MET A 8 -13.89 9.31 -12.03
N ARG A 9 -12.62 9.11 -12.42
CA ARG A 9 -11.47 9.51 -11.61
C ARG A 9 -11.47 11.01 -11.31
N ALA A 10 -11.81 11.84 -12.29
CA ALA A 10 -11.92 13.29 -12.10
C ALA A 10 -13.04 13.63 -11.10
N THR A 11 -14.22 13.02 -11.23
CA THR A 11 -15.35 13.20 -10.29
C THR A 11 -14.97 12.82 -8.87
N VAL A 12 -14.34 11.65 -8.68
CA VAL A 12 -13.86 11.20 -7.36
C VAL A 12 -12.80 12.16 -6.82
N GLY A 13 -11.86 12.59 -7.67
CA GLY A 13 -10.83 13.56 -7.29
C GLY A 13 -11.41 14.89 -6.80
N VAL A 14 -12.49 15.39 -7.40
CA VAL A 14 -13.20 16.59 -6.94
C VAL A 14 -13.84 16.34 -5.57
N ALA A 15 -14.53 15.22 -5.40
CA ALA A 15 -15.17 14.88 -4.14
C ALA A 15 -14.16 14.72 -2.98
N ILE A 16 -13.01 14.07 -3.23
CA ILE A 16 -11.92 13.96 -2.25
C ILE A 16 -11.33 15.34 -1.93
N THR A 17 -11.10 16.19 -2.94
CA THR A 17 -10.61 17.56 -2.71
C THR A 17 -11.54 18.35 -1.78
N ARG A 18 -12.85 18.24 -2.01
CA ARG A 18 -13.87 18.87 -1.17
C ARG A 18 -13.86 18.29 0.24
N ALA A 19 -13.86 16.97 0.38
CA ALA A 19 -13.81 16.33 1.69
C ALA A 19 -12.56 16.73 2.49
N VAL A 20 -11.38 16.75 1.88
CA VAL A 20 -10.13 17.19 2.52
C VAL A 20 -10.21 18.65 2.99
N SER A 21 -10.89 19.51 2.24
CA SER A 21 -11.10 20.91 2.64
C SER A 21 -12.12 21.03 3.78
N ASP A 22 -13.18 20.22 3.74
CA ASP A 22 -14.25 20.24 4.72
C ASP A 22 -13.83 19.58 6.05
N ILE A 23 -12.86 18.65 6.07
CA ILE A 23 -12.42 17.92 7.28
C ILE A 23 -12.04 18.85 8.44
N GLU A 24 -11.38 19.97 8.15
CA GLU A 24 -10.94 20.94 9.16
C GLU A 24 -12.12 21.71 9.80
N THR A 25 -13.28 21.74 9.13
CA THR A 25 -14.48 22.51 9.55
C THR A 25 -15.63 21.61 10.04
N ASP A 26 -15.85 20.46 9.40
CA ASP A 26 -16.89 19.48 9.69
C ASP A 26 -16.42 18.08 9.24
N THR A 27 -15.53 17.48 10.05
CA THR A 27 -14.95 16.15 9.81
C THR A 27 -16.02 15.09 9.57
N LYS A 28 -17.11 15.10 10.36
CA LYS A 28 -18.18 14.11 10.26
C LYS A 28 -18.88 14.17 8.92
N ARG A 29 -19.22 15.37 8.44
CA ARG A 29 -19.84 15.55 7.11
C ARG A 29 -18.89 15.15 5.99
N ALA A 30 -17.64 15.56 6.06
CA ALA A 30 -16.65 15.27 5.05
C ALA A 30 -16.44 13.76 4.87
N VAL A 31 -16.29 13.04 6.00
CA VAL A 31 -16.17 11.58 6.01
C VAL A 31 -17.43 10.92 5.43
N ARG A 32 -18.63 11.32 5.87
CA ARG A 32 -19.88 10.74 5.36
C ARG A 32 -19.97 10.88 3.85
N ASN A 33 -19.66 12.06 3.31
CA ASN A 33 -19.67 12.28 1.86
C ASN A 33 -18.69 11.35 1.12
N LEU A 34 -17.52 11.06 1.68
CA LEU A 34 -16.57 10.10 1.11
C LEU A 34 -17.10 8.67 1.15
N VAL A 35 -17.74 8.28 2.25
CA VAL A 35 -18.36 6.96 2.37
C VAL A 35 -19.52 6.81 1.38
N ASP A 36 -20.40 7.80 1.29
CA ASP A 36 -21.54 7.79 0.38
C ASP A 36 -21.06 7.65 -1.07
N LEU A 37 -20.03 8.41 -1.45
CA LEU A 37 -19.40 8.31 -2.76
C LEU A 37 -18.81 6.93 -3.02
N GLY A 38 -18.04 6.41 -2.05
CA GLY A 38 -17.45 5.08 -2.14
C GLY A 38 -18.51 3.98 -2.29
N THR A 39 -19.61 4.09 -1.56
CA THR A 39 -20.75 3.16 -1.63
C THR A 39 -21.43 3.17 -3.00
N GLN A 40 -21.54 4.35 -3.64
CA GLN A 40 -22.10 4.46 -4.99
C GLN A 40 -21.24 3.75 -6.05
N PHE A 41 -19.91 3.78 -5.90
CA PHE A 41 -19.01 3.12 -6.85
C PHE A 41 -18.65 1.67 -6.48
N ALA A 42 -18.96 1.23 -5.26
CA ALA A 42 -18.68 -0.12 -4.79
C ALA A 42 -19.47 -1.16 -5.61
N SER A 43 -18.75 -2.00 -6.34
CA SER A 43 -19.31 -3.06 -7.18
C SER A 43 -19.43 -4.40 -6.44
N GLY A 44 -18.65 -4.62 -5.36
CA GLY A 44 -18.68 -5.85 -4.57
C GLY A 44 -19.27 -5.70 -3.17
N GLU A 45 -19.79 -6.80 -2.60
CA GLU A 45 -20.31 -6.82 -1.23
C GLU A 45 -19.26 -6.42 -0.19
N ASN A 46 -18.02 -6.88 -0.35
CA ASN A 46 -16.93 -6.54 0.58
C ASN A 46 -16.60 -5.04 0.57
N GLN A 47 -16.63 -4.39 -0.59
CA GLN A 47 -16.44 -2.94 -0.68
C GLN A 47 -17.60 -2.20 0.01
N LYS A 48 -18.84 -2.64 -0.21
CA LYS A 48 -20.02 -2.06 0.47
C LYS A 48 -19.92 -2.21 2.00
N LYS A 49 -19.56 -3.41 2.48
CA LYS A 49 -19.33 -3.67 3.91
C LYS A 49 -18.21 -2.79 4.48
N PHE A 50 -17.12 -2.61 3.75
CA PHE A 50 -16.02 -1.72 4.14
C PHE A 50 -16.51 -0.28 4.33
N PHE A 51 -17.29 0.26 3.39
CA PHE A 51 -17.79 1.63 3.47
C PHE A 51 -18.76 1.82 4.66
N VAL A 52 -19.64 0.85 4.91
CA VAL A 52 -20.50 0.86 6.11
C VAL A 52 -19.66 0.88 7.39
N LEU A 53 -18.69 -0.03 7.52
CA LEU A 53 -17.80 -0.08 8.68
C LEU A 53 -17.00 1.21 8.85
N ALA A 54 -16.48 1.78 7.76
CA ALA A 54 -15.73 3.02 7.79
C ALA A 54 -16.59 4.19 8.30
N ASN A 55 -17.86 4.26 7.89
CA ASN A 55 -18.80 5.25 8.42
C ASN A 55 -19.02 5.07 9.92
N ASP A 56 -19.25 3.84 10.40
CA ASP A 56 -19.52 3.59 11.81
C ASP A 56 -18.31 3.94 12.69
N VAL A 57 -17.12 3.53 12.24
CA VAL A 57 -15.83 3.81 12.89
C VAL A 57 -15.59 5.30 13.02
N LEU A 58 -15.78 6.07 11.94
CA LEU A 58 -15.48 7.50 11.92
C LEU A 58 -16.62 8.37 12.45
N ALA A 59 -17.87 7.90 12.42
CA ALA A 59 -19.00 8.60 13.02
C ALA A 59 -18.91 8.67 14.54
N ASN A 60 -18.16 7.76 15.18
CA ASN A 60 -17.82 7.83 16.60
C ASN A 60 -16.70 8.86 16.85
N PRO A 61 -16.99 10.03 17.47
CA PRO A 61 -15.99 11.09 17.66
C PRO A 61 -14.82 10.67 18.57
N GLN A 62 -15.02 9.64 19.42
CA GLN A 62 -13.97 9.13 20.31
C GLN A 62 -13.04 8.14 19.61
N ASN A 63 -13.34 7.74 18.37
CA ASN A 63 -12.50 6.83 17.63
C ASN A 63 -11.12 7.47 17.33
N PRO A 64 -10.00 6.77 17.61
CA PRO A 64 -8.65 7.27 17.34
C PRO A 64 -8.41 7.72 15.89
N TYR A 65 -9.09 7.12 14.91
CA TYR A 65 -8.93 7.51 13.51
C TYR A 65 -9.45 8.90 13.17
N ASN A 66 -10.34 9.48 13.96
CA ASN A 66 -10.68 10.90 13.79
C ASN A 66 -9.47 11.79 14.04
N LYS A 67 -8.66 11.49 15.07
CA LYS A 67 -7.40 12.19 15.31
C LYS A 67 -6.41 11.93 14.17
N MET A 68 -6.32 10.70 13.69
CA MET A 68 -5.41 10.33 12.59
C MET A 68 -5.75 11.09 11.30
N VAL A 69 -7.04 11.20 10.95
CA VAL A 69 -7.51 11.95 9.79
C VAL A 69 -7.20 13.44 9.94
N LEU A 70 -7.37 14.02 11.14
CA LEU A 70 -6.99 15.40 11.41
C LEU A 70 -5.47 15.62 11.25
N GLU A 71 -4.64 14.76 11.83
CA GLU A 71 -3.18 14.80 11.68
C GLU A 71 -2.77 14.68 10.20
N LEU A 72 -3.37 13.75 9.47
CA LEU A 72 -3.17 13.59 8.03
C LEU A 72 -3.46 14.91 7.29
N THR A 73 -4.63 15.52 7.49
CA THR A 73 -5.02 16.75 6.79
C THR A 73 -4.19 17.98 7.14
N ARG A 74 -3.68 18.07 8.37
CA ARG A 74 -2.85 19.18 8.83
C ARG A 74 -1.41 19.09 8.35
N ASN A 75 -0.83 17.89 8.40
CA ASN A 75 0.60 17.69 8.24
C ASN A 75 1.00 17.23 6.83
N VAL A 76 0.09 16.62 6.06
CA VAL A 76 0.38 16.18 4.69
C VAL A 76 -0.09 17.24 3.67
N ASP A 77 0.62 17.35 2.54
CA ASP A 77 0.17 18.19 1.42
C ASP A 77 -1.19 17.71 0.89
N LYS A 78 -2.16 18.62 0.76
CA LYS A 78 -3.53 18.29 0.34
C LYS A 78 -3.57 17.62 -1.04
N LYS A 79 -2.60 17.91 -1.92
CA LYS A 79 -2.50 17.23 -3.21
C LYS A 79 -2.09 15.76 -3.07
N ILE A 80 -1.18 15.45 -2.15
CA ILE A 80 -0.80 14.05 -1.86
C ILE A 80 -2.01 13.28 -1.32
N ILE A 81 -2.73 13.85 -0.35
CA ILE A 81 -3.94 13.20 0.22
C ILE A 81 -4.96 12.91 -0.88
N LYS A 82 -5.20 13.89 -1.75
CA LYS A 82 -6.11 13.74 -2.90
C LYS A 82 -5.64 12.64 -3.84
N THR A 83 -4.38 12.68 -4.26
CA THR A 83 -3.86 11.79 -5.31
C THR A 83 -3.70 10.37 -4.80
N VAL A 84 -3.10 10.17 -3.62
CA VAL A 84 -3.03 8.84 -2.99
C VAL A 84 -4.42 8.30 -2.70
N GLY A 85 -5.33 9.10 -2.13
CA GLY A 85 -6.71 8.67 -1.85
C GLY A 85 -7.48 8.27 -3.11
N THR A 86 -7.32 9.04 -4.20
CA THR A 86 -7.93 8.72 -5.50
C THR A 86 -7.33 7.44 -6.09
N ASN A 87 -6.01 7.27 -6.04
CA ASN A 87 -5.35 6.14 -6.69
C ASN A 87 -5.55 4.84 -5.92
N LEU A 88 -5.31 4.83 -4.61
CA LEU A 88 -5.50 3.64 -3.78
C LEU A 88 -6.98 3.31 -3.64
N GLY A 89 -7.81 4.28 -3.27
CA GLY A 89 -9.24 4.06 -3.04
C GLY A 89 -10.01 3.77 -4.32
N PHE A 90 -9.90 4.64 -5.33
CA PHE A 90 -10.70 4.50 -6.55
C PHE A 90 -9.99 3.71 -7.65
N SER A 91 -8.80 4.12 -8.10
CA SER A 91 -8.13 3.44 -9.23
C SER A 91 -7.89 1.96 -8.90
N SER A 92 -7.33 1.66 -7.73
CA SER A 92 -6.98 0.31 -7.33
C SER A 92 -8.18 -0.45 -6.77
N LEU A 93 -8.74 0.00 -5.65
CA LEU A 93 -9.67 -0.81 -4.86
C LEU A 93 -11.11 -0.80 -5.36
N ILE A 94 -11.49 0.08 -6.30
CA ILE A 94 -12.83 0.13 -6.90
C ILE A 94 -12.78 -0.24 -8.38
N TYR A 95 -12.13 0.59 -9.19
CA TYR A 95 -12.07 0.41 -10.64
C TYR A 95 -11.21 -0.80 -11.02
N GLY A 96 -10.01 -0.88 -10.46
CA GLY A 96 -9.07 -1.98 -10.68
C GLY A 96 -9.64 -3.34 -10.27
N VAL A 97 -10.19 -3.43 -9.05
CA VAL A 97 -10.87 -4.65 -8.57
C VAL A 97 -12.01 -5.09 -9.49
N LYS A 98 -12.79 -4.16 -10.05
CA LYS A 98 -13.83 -4.50 -11.02
C LYS A 98 -13.21 -5.15 -12.27
N GLN A 99 -12.16 -4.56 -12.83
CA GLN A 99 -11.48 -5.13 -14.01
C GLN A 99 -10.82 -6.48 -13.71
N ILE A 100 -10.17 -6.62 -12.56
CA ILE A 100 -9.57 -7.89 -12.10
C ILE A 100 -10.62 -9.01 -12.09
N ARG A 101 -11.82 -8.74 -11.56
CA ARG A 101 -12.93 -9.72 -11.53
C ARG A 101 -13.48 -10.04 -12.91
N GLU A 102 -13.56 -9.05 -13.80
CA GLU A 102 -14.02 -9.26 -15.18
C GLU A 102 -13.00 -10.13 -15.96
N GLU A 103 -11.71 -9.86 -15.80
CA GLU A 103 -10.64 -10.63 -16.40
C GLU A 103 -10.56 -12.07 -15.85
N LEU A 104 -10.76 -12.25 -14.53
CA LEU A 104 -10.84 -13.57 -13.91
C LEU A 104 -11.95 -14.44 -14.51
N LYS A 105 -13.12 -13.85 -14.78
CA LYS A 105 -14.25 -14.55 -15.40
C LYS A 105 -14.00 -14.94 -16.86
N GLN A 106 -13.16 -14.18 -17.57
CA GLN A 106 -12.92 -14.37 -19.01
C GLN A 106 -11.71 -15.24 -19.30
N ASN A 107 -10.64 -15.10 -18.52
CA ASN A 107 -9.32 -15.65 -18.83
C ASN A 107 -8.81 -16.67 -17.80
N GLU A 108 -9.60 -16.98 -16.76
CA GLU A 108 -9.27 -17.96 -15.71
C GLU A 108 -7.86 -17.79 -15.14
N CYS A 109 -7.41 -16.55 -14.99
CA CYS A 109 -6.04 -16.22 -14.58
C CYS A 109 -6.04 -15.40 -13.29
N ASN A 110 -5.26 -15.83 -12.30
CA ASN A 110 -5.09 -15.08 -11.05
C ASN A 110 -4.38 -13.75 -11.30
N ILE A 111 -5.11 -12.64 -11.19
CA ILE A 111 -4.54 -11.29 -11.32
C ILE A 111 -4.34 -10.68 -9.92
N PRO A 112 -3.09 -10.32 -9.55
CA PRO A 112 -2.82 -9.65 -8.30
C PRO A 112 -3.32 -8.21 -8.35
N TRP A 113 -3.76 -7.66 -7.22
CA TRP A 113 -4.13 -6.23 -7.14
C TRP A 113 -2.92 -5.33 -6.84
N LEU A 114 -1.80 -5.94 -6.42
CA LEU A 114 -0.56 -5.29 -6.00
C LEU A 114 0.63 -6.05 -6.58
N ILE A 115 1.60 -5.32 -7.15
CA ILE A 115 2.90 -5.87 -7.58
C ILE A 115 4.02 -5.20 -6.79
N ILE A 116 4.95 -5.99 -6.26
CA ILE A 116 6.17 -5.52 -5.60
C ILE A 116 7.34 -5.66 -6.57
N PHE A 117 8.09 -4.59 -6.77
CA PHE A 117 9.38 -4.62 -7.47
C PHE A 117 10.51 -4.26 -6.51
N GLN A 118 11.58 -5.03 -6.50
CA GLN A 118 12.84 -4.60 -5.91
C GLN A 118 13.64 -3.79 -6.92
N ILE A 119 13.92 -2.52 -6.59
CA ILE A 119 14.61 -1.59 -7.48
C ILE A 119 16.07 -1.52 -7.07
N LYS A 120 17.00 -1.80 -7.99
CA LYS A 120 18.44 -1.76 -7.74
C LYS A 120 19.21 -1.31 -9.00
N PRO A 121 19.04 -0.05 -9.47
CA PRO A 121 19.81 0.49 -10.58
C PRO A 121 21.32 0.40 -10.35
N GLY A 122 22.06 0.20 -11.43
CA GLY A 122 23.53 0.09 -11.42
C GLY A 122 24.05 -1.35 -11.35
N ASP A 123 23.17 -2.32 -11.06
CA ASP A 123 23.44 -3.74 -11.23
C ASP A 123 23.17 -4.12 -12.70
N PRO A 124 24.18 -4.57 -13.49
CA PRO A 124 24.02 -4.89 -14.90
C PRO A 124 22.98 -5.98 -15.17
N ASP A 125 22.77 -6.86 -14.20
CA ASP A 125 21.84 -7.97 -14.29
C ASP A 125 20.48 -7.64 -13.66
N ALA A 126 20.28 -6.41 -13.16
CA ALA A 126 18.98 -5.99 -12.66
C ALA A 126 17.98 -5.69 -13.79
N LEU A 127 16.69 -5.76 -13.46
CA LEU A 127 15.61 -5.29 -14.32
C LEU A 127 15.87 -3.84 -14.69
N ILE A 128 15.92 -3.58 -15.99
CA ILE A 128 16.07 -2.21 -16.47
C ILE A 128 14.74 -1.48 -16.32
N THR A 129 14.79 -0.14 -16.22
CA THR A 129 13.58 0.70 -16.06
C THR A 129 12.51 0.37 -17.10
N GLY A 130 12.88 0.12 -18.36
CA GLY A 130 11.94 -0.24 -19.43
C GLY A 130 11.20 -1.57 -19.22
N GLU A 131 11.82 -2.55 -18.56
CA GLU A 131 11.15 -3.82 -18.22
C GLU A 131 10.06 -3.58 -17.15
N ILE A 132 10.37 -2.77 -16.13
CA ILE A 132 9.41 -2.40 -15.07
C ILE A 132 8.26 -1.55 -15.66
N GLU A 133 8.57 -0.57 -16.52
CA GLU A 133 7.58 0.24 -17.24
C GLU A 133 6.60 -0.63 -18.03
N SER A 134 7.14 -1.57 -18.81
CA SER A 134 6.33 -2.50 -19.61
C SER A 134 5.38 -3.32 -18.73
N LEU A 135 5.85 -3.80 -17.58
CA LEU A 135 5.02 -4.57 -16.63
C LEU A 135 3.95 -3.70 -15.95
N ILE A 136 4.24 -2.44 -15.64
CA ILE A 136 3.25 -1.49 -15.10
C ILE A 136 2.16 -1.19 -16.16
N GLU A 137 2.56 -0.95 -17.41
CA GLU A 137 1.61 -0.68 -18.50
C GLU A 137 0.68 -1.87 -18.77
N GLN A 138 1.21 -3.08 -18.70
CA GLN A 138 0.41 -4.30 -18.80
C GLN A 138 -0.49 -4.48 -17.57
N GLY A 139 0.02 -4.24 -16.36
CA GLY A 139 -0.74 -4.34 -15.11
C GLY A 139 -1.94 -3.40 -15.10
N ARG A 140 -1.77 -2.14 -15.52
CA ARG A 140 -2.87 -1.16 -15.61
C ARG A 140 -4.00 -1.61 -16.53
N LYS A 141 -3.68 -2.32 -17.63
CA LYS A 141 -4.70 -2.90 -18.53
C LYS A 141 -5.50 -4.01 -17.84
N LEU A 142 -4.88 -4.75 -16.92
CA LEU A 142 -5.50 -5.82 -16.13
C LEU A 142 -6.18 -5.32 -14.83
N GLY A 143 -6.16 -4.01 -14.55
CA GLY A 143 -6.75 -3.44 -13.33
C GLY A 143 -5.79 -3.30 -12.14
N ILE A 144 -4.49 -3.47 -12.35
CA ILE A 144 -3.46 -3.30 -11.31
C ILE A 144 -3.04 -1.83 -11.26
N PHE A 145 -3.36 -1.16 -10.15
CA PHE A 145 -3.04 0.25 -9.93
C PHE A 145 -2.28 0.52 -8.63
N SER A 146 -1.90 -0.52 -7.88
CA SER A 146 -1.07 -0.39 -6.70
C SER A 146 0.26 -1.10 -6.89
N TYR A 147 1.34 -0.43 -6.50
CA TYR A 147 2.70 -0.94 -6.64
C TYR A 147 3.50 -0.65 -5.38
N VAL A 148 4.38 -1.57 -5.01
CA VAL A 148 5.41 -1.34 -4.00
C VAL A 148 6.77 -1.35 -4.69
N PHE A 149 7.59 -0.33 -4.43
CA PHE A 149 8.99 -0.34 -4.82
C PHE A 149 9.86 -0.48 -3.58
N THR A 150 10.64 -1.56 -3.53
CA THR A 150 11.57 -1.84 -2.46
C THR A 150 12.97 -1.36 -2.82
N LEU A 151 13.42 -0.31 -2.12
CA LEU A 151 14.75 0.28 -2.30
C LEU A 151 15.71 -0.35 -1.28
N SER A 152 16.30 -1.46 -1.67
CA SER A 152 17.06 -2.34 -0.77
C SER A 152 18.48 -1.83 -0.46
N GLY A 153 19.03 -0.94 -1.30
CA GLY A 153 20.39 -0.40 -1.14
C GLY A 153 20.44 0.96 -0.46
N LYS A 154 21.59 1.63 -0.59
CA LYS A 154 21.81 2.99 -0.09
C LYS A 154 22.03 4.00 -1.23
N GLU A 155 22.06 3.55 -2.48
CA GLU A 155 22.25 4.45 -3.60
C GLU A 155 20.99 5.30 -3.83
N LYS A 156 21.16 6.62 -3.90
CA LYS A 156 20.05 7.55 -4.16
C LYS A 156 19.44 7.39 -5.56
N THR A 157 20.22 6.87 -6.51
CA THR A 157 19.76 6.56 -7.86
C THR A 157 18.56 5.59 -7.87
N GLN A 158 18.45 4.69 -6.89
CA GLN A 158 17.27 3.81 -6.74
C GLN A 158 15.99 4.61 -6.53
N ALA A 159 16.06 5.65 -5.68
CA ALA A 159 14.93 6.51 -5.40
C ALA A 159 14.56 7.37 -6.60
N ASP A 160 15.54 7.90 -7.33
CA ASP A 160 15.28 8.71 -8.53
C ASP A 160 14.56 7.88 -9.61
N THR A 161 15.01 6.65 -9.88
CA THR A 161 14.32 5.74 -10.81
C THR A 161 12.89 5.43 -10.35
N ALA A 162 12.70 5.13 -9.08
CA ALA A 162 11.38 4.83 -8.52
C ALA A 162 10.42 6.03 -8.64
N LEU A 163 10.90 7.25 -8.36
CA LEU A 163 10.09 8.47 -8.41
C LEU A 163 9.78 8.89 -9.86
N LEU A 164 10.69 8.67 -10.81
CA LEU A 164 10.42 8.88 -12.24
C LEU A 164 9.30 7.96 -12.75
N LEU A 165 9.32 6.69 -12.35
CA LEU A 165 8.25 5.74 -12.68
C LEU A 165 6.92 6.15 -12.04
N ALA A 166 6.93 6.55 -10.77
CA ALA A 166 5.73 6.99 -10.08
C ALA A 166 5.10 8.23 -10.73
N GLU A 167 5.92 9.20 -11.15
CA GLU A 167 5.50 10.40 -11.89
C GLU A 167 4.87 10.05 -13.24
N LYS A 168 5.49 9.14 -14.01
CA LYS A 168 4.97 8.68 -15.31
C LYS A 168 3.61 7.98 -15.18
N TYR A 169 3.42 7.20 -14.12
CA TYR A 169 2.20 6.42 -13.85
C TYR A 169 1.35 7.06 -12.74
N TYR A 170 1.09 8.37 -12.86
CA TYR A 170 0.43 9.21 -11.87
C TYR A 170 -0.96 8.73 -11.39
N ASP A 171 -1.63 7.88 -12.17
CA ASP A 171 -2.94 7.29 -11.83
C ASP A 171 -2.86 6.03 -10.95
N CYS A 172 -1.64 5.53 -10.72
CA CYS A 172 -1.33 4.43 -9.81
C CYS A 172 -0.87 4.94 -8.44
N PHE A 173 -1.08 4.13 -7.41
CA PHE A 173 -0.52 4.35 -6.07
C PHE A 173 0.81 3.62 -5.94
N PHE A 174 1.81 4.32 -5.37
CA PHE A 174 3.12 3.75 -5.09
C PHE A 174 3.44 3.83 -3.59
N LEU A 175 3.81 2.69 -3.01
CA LEU A 175 4.46 2.64 -1.70
C LEU A 175 5.97 2.44 -1.91
N LEU A 176 6.78 3.41 -1.49
CA LEU A 176 8.25 3.26 -1.48
C LEU A 176 8.71 2.73 -0.13
N THR A 177 9.32 1.55 -0.08
CA THR A 177 9.98 1.06 1.13
C THR A 177 11.46 1.42 1.06
N VAL A 178 11.93 2.18 2.04
CA VAL A 178 13.26 2.81 2.02
C VAL A 178 14.01 2.59 3.31
N ARG A 179 15.34 2.57 3.25
CA ARG A 179 16.18 2.70 4.44
C ARG A 179 16.26 4.18 4.85
N PRO A 180 16.38 4.50 6.15
CA PRO A 180 16.43 5.89 6.61
C PRO A 180 17.56 6.69 5.96
N GLU A 181 18.68 6.05 5.59
CA GLU A 181 19.82 6.72 4.96
C GLU A 181 19.54 7.31 3.57
N ILE A 182 18.46 6.91 2.90
CA ILE A 182 18.03 7.50 1.61
C ILE A 182 17.24 8.80 1.82
N VAL A 183 16.65 8.99 3.00
CA VAL A 183 15.70 10.08 3.27
C VAL A 183 16.46 11.36 3.63
N ASP A 184 16.68 12.21 2.63
CA ASP A 184 17.15 13.59 2.80
C ASP A 184 16.12 14.60 2.25
N GLU A 185 16.44 15.89 2.35
CA GLU A 185 15.55 16.96 1.87
C GLU A 185 15.24 16.86 0.37
N HIS A 186 16.21 16.45 -0.44
CA HIS A 186 16.02 16.28 -1.89
C HIS A 186 15.02 15.17 -2.19
N PHE A 187 15.22 13.99 -1.58
CA PHE A 187 14.31 12.86 -1.69
C PHE A 187 12.90 13.23 -1.23
N ALA A 188 12.77 13.85 -0.05
CA ALA A 188 11.47 14.21 0.50
C ALA A 188 10.76 15.28 -0.36
N LYS A 189 11.49 16.26 -0.90
CA LYS A 189 10.94 17.22 -1.87
C LYS A 189 10.43 16.54 -3.13
N ARG A 190 11.21 15.61 -3.71
CA ARG A 190 10.77 14.86 -4.90
C ARG A 190 9.56 13.97 -4.63
N VAL A 191 9.50 13.30 -3.48
CA VAL A 191 8.29 12.55 -3.05
C VAL A 191 7.07 13.46 -3.01
N ARG A 192 7.21 14.65 -2.44
CA ARG A 192 6.12 15.64 -2.36
C ARG A 192 5.64 16.08 -3.74
N GLU A 193 6.55 16.34 -4.67
CA GLU A 193 6.25 16.78 -6.05
C GLU A 193 5.54 15.72 -6.89
N VAL A 194 5.81 14.44 -6.65
CA VAL A 194 5.23 13.31 -7.40
C VAL A 194 3.79 13.00 -6.98
N GLU A 195 3.41 13.34 -5.74
CA GLU A 195 2.04 13.33 -5.18
C GLU A 195 1.33 11.96 -5.06
N ASN A 196 1.67 10.94 -5.84
CA ASN A 196 1.06 9.61 -5.80
C ASN A 196 1.85 8.56 -4.99
N VAL A 197 2.75 9.03 -4.12
CA VAL A 197 3.67 8.20 -3.33
C VAL A 197 3.38 8.32 -1.84
N ALA A 198 3.38 7.18 -1.14
CA ALA A 198 3.59 7.10 0.29
C ALA A 198 4.95 6.45 0.60
N VAL A 199 5.62 6.88 1.68
CA VAL A 199 6.94 6.37 2.06
C VAL A 199 6.86 5.52 3.33
N SER A 200 7.44 4.33 3.29
CA SER A 200 7.61 3.46 4.45
C SER A 200 9.10 3.36 4.82
N VAL A 201 9.48 3.97 5.94
CA VAL A 201 10.87 3.96 6.41
C VAL A 201 11.16 2.69 7.22
N ARG A 202 12.19 1.95 6.81
CA ARG A 202 12.64 0.75 7.52
C ARG A 202 13.19 1.12 8.87
N THR A 203 12.46 0.76 9.91
CA THR A 203 12.76 1.16 11.27
C THR A 203 13.13 -0.07 12.08
N LYS A 204 14.26 -0.01 12.78
CA LYS A 204 14.66 -1.03 13.75
C LYS A 204 14.19 -0.60 15.13
N VAL A 205 13.60 -1.54 15.84
CA VAL A 205 13.25 -1.37 17.24
C VAL A 205 14.54 -1.41 18.06
N ASN A 206 14.81 -0.38 18.86
CA ASN A 206 15.95 -0.40 19.79
C ASN A 206 15.51 -1.10 21.09
N PRO A 207 16.01 -2.32 21.38
CA PRO A 207 15.58 -3.15 22.51
C PRO A 207 15.86 -2.54 23.89
N GLN A 208 16.68 -1.48 23.98
CA GLN A 208 17.09 -0.91 25.26
C GLN A 208 16.31 0.35 25.63
N ILE A 209 15.78 1.07 24.62
CA ILE A 209 15.20 2.42 24.81
C ILE A 209 13.75 2.46 24.29
N GLY A 210 13.35 1.53 23.42
CA GLY A 210 12.01 1.52 22.83
C GLY A 210 11.75 2.69 21.87
N THR A 211 12.80 3.41 21.45
CA THR A 211 12.72 4.55 20.52
C THR A 211 13.34 4.20 19.16
N PRO A 212 12.89 4.82 18.06
CA PRO A 212 13.55 4.69 16.76
C PRO A 212 15.01 5.15 16.82
N SER A 213 15.86 4.64 15.92
CA SER A 213 17.23 5.13 15.80
C SER A 213 17.26 6.60 15.41
N ARG A 214 18.40 7.27 15.66
CA ARG A 214 18.58 8.68 15.31
C ARG A 214 18.33 8.93 13.82
N GLU A 215 18.82 8.05 12.95
CA GLU A 215 18.63 8.15 11.50
C GLU A 215 17.16 8.04 11.11
N CYS A 216 16.39 7.18 11.80
CA CYS A 216 14.95 7.08 11.57
C CYS A 216 14.23 8.36 12.03
N GLN A 217 14.60 8.92 13.17
CA GLN A 217 14.02 10.18 13.67
C GLN A 217 14.32 11.35 12.72
N GLU A 218 15.55 11.44 12.20
CA GLU A 218 15.95 12.44 11.20
C GLU A 218 15.15 12.25 9.89
N ALA A 219 14.98 11.00 9.43
CA ALA A 219 14.17 10.68 8.25
C ALA A 219 12.69 11.09 8.43
N PHE A 220 12.07 10.76 9.56
CA PHE A 220 10.68 11.15 9.86
C PHE A 220 10.51 12.66 9.96
N SER A 221 11.43 13.35 10.64
CA SER A 221 11.44 14.81 10.72
C SER A 221 11.54 15.45 9.34
N THR A 222 12.39 14.90 8.47
CA THR A 222 12.57 15.38 7.09
C THR A 222 11.29 15.20 6.27
N LEU A 223 10.67 14.01 6.30
CA LEU A 223 9.41 13.74 5.59
C LEU A 223 8.25 14.60 6.12
N HIS A 224 8.19 14.78 7.44
CA HIS A 224 7.18 15.61 8.09
C HIS A 224 7.32 17.09 7.70
N SER A 225 8.54 17.65 7.74
CA SER A 225 8.78 19.05 7.34
C SER A 225 8.45 19.31 5.86
N GLN A 226 8.63 18.31 4.99
CA GLN A 226 8.23 18.37 3.58
C GLN A 226 6.76 17.99 3.35
N ARG A 227 5.98 17.76 4.41
CA ARG A 227 4.56 17.43 4.36
C ARG A 227 4.24 16.19 3.52
N CYS A 228 5.14 15.19 3.54
CA CYS A 228 4.97 13.92 2.85
C CYS A 228 3.99 13.00 3.58
N MET A 229 3.37 12.07 2.86
CA MET A 229 2.65 10.95 3.48
C MET A 229 3.63 9.82 3.79
N PHE A 230 3.78 9.47 5.07
CA PHE A 230 4.74 8.45 5.47
C PHE A 230 4.31 7.62 6.68
N GLY A 231 5.00 6.50 6.84
CA GLY A 231 4.92 5.60 7.96
C GLY A 231 6.22 4.81 8.09
N PHE A 232 6.14 3.69 8.78
CA PHE A 232 7.29 2.81 8.98
C PHE A 232 6.99 1.38 8.54
N HIS A 233 8.06 0.61 8.37
CA HIS A 233 7.97 -0.84 8.49
C HIS A 233 9.10 -1.37 9.36
N THR A 234 8.81 -2.41 10.13
CA THR A 234 9.80 -3.10 10.98
C THR A 234 9.89 -4.55 10.58
N LEU A 235 11.12 -5.08 10.57
CA LEU A 235 11.33 -6.52 10.43
C LEU A 235 11.28 -7.16 11.81
N TYR A 236 10.35 -8.07 12.04
CA TYR A 236 10.22 -8.76 13.32
C TYR A 236 10.65 -10.23 13.25
N SER A 237 11.07 -10.75 14.40
CA SER A 237 11.40 -12.15 14.66
C SER A 237 11.09 -12.45 16.13
N ARG A 238 11.22 -13.71 16.56
CA ARG A 238 11.08 -14.07 17.99
C ARG A 238 12.00 -13.29 18.92
N GLU A 239 13.13 -12.79 18.41
CA GLU A 239 14.11 -12.01 19.19
C GLU A 239 13.62 -10.61 19.56
N ASN A 240 12.74 -10.00 18.76
CA ASN A 240 12.37 -8.59 18.91
C ASN A 240 10.86 -8.33 18.92
N VAL A 241 10.03 -9.36 18.74
CA VAL A 241 8.58 -9.23 18.59
C VAL A 241 7.97 -8.51 19.79
N GLU A 242 8.35 -8.85 21.02
CA GLU A 242 7.80 -8.26 22.24
C GLU A 242 7.93 -6.74 22.25
N MET A 243 9.05 -6.21 21.76
CA MET A 243 9.24 -4.77 21.69
C MET A 243 8.60 -4.16 20.45
N ALA A 244 8.66 -4.86 19.30
CA ALA A 244 8.02 -4.40 18.06
C ALA A 244 6.50 -4.25 18.22
N THR A 245 5.88 -5.11 19.03
CA THR A 245 4.45 -5.07 19.34
C THR A 245 4.15 -4.41 20.69
N SER A 246 5.08 -3.63 21.24
CA SER A 246 4.80 -2.87 22.46
C SER A 246 3.99 -1.60 22.18
N VAL A 247 3.13 -1.23 23.13
CA VAL A 247 2.37 0.03 23.06
C VAL A 247 3.30 1.24 23.06
N SER A 248 4.37 1.21 23.86
CA SER A 248 5.36 2.28 23.93
C SER A 248 6.06 2.51 22.59
N TRP A 249 6.42 1.43 21.88
CA TRP A 249 6.98 1.53 20.53
C TRP A 249 6.03 2.27 19.57
N LEU A 250 4.76 1.86 19.53
CA LEU A 250 3.78 2.51 18.66
C LEU A 250 3.56 3.98 19.01
N GLU A 251 3.55 4.33 20.29
CA GLU A 251 3.41 5.71 20.74
C GLU A 251 4.60 6.58 20.28
N GLN A 252 5.81 6.03 20.24
CA GLN A 252 6.97 6.71 19.65
C GLN A 252 6.81 6.92 18.14
N MET A 253 6.31 5.92 17.40
CA MET A 253 6.07 6.05 15.97
C MET A 253 4.99 7.10 15.66
N ILE A 254 3.91 7.12 16.45
CA ILE A 254 2.84 8.13 16.37
C ILE A 254 3.38 9.52 16.70
N ALA A 255 4.25 9.64 17.71
CA ALA A 255 4.92 10.90 18.05
C ALA A 255 5.86 11.38 16.92
N CYS A 256 6.39 10.46 16.11
CA CYS A 256 7.12 10.78 14.88
C CYS A 256 6.20 11.07 13.67
N HIS A 257 4.89 11.26 13.90
CA HIS A 257 3.86 11.51 12.87
C HIS A 257 3.67 10.38 11.84
N CYS A 258 4.08 9.15 12.15
CA CYS A 258 3.82 8.01 11.27
C CYS A 258 2.32 7.73 11.17
N LEU A 259 1.79 7.70 9.95
CA LEU A 259 0.37 7.44 9.67
C LEU A 259 0.04 5.95 9.60
N PHE A 260 1.03 5.13 9.28
CA PHE A 260 0.90 3.68 9.18
C PHE A 260 2.16 2.95 9.64
N GLY A 261 1.99 1.67 10.00
CA GLY A 261 3.06 0.78 10.45
C GLY A 261 2.92 -0.62 9.86
N GLY A 262 3.91 -1.01 9.05
CA GLY A 262 4.01 -2.36 8.48
C GLY A 262 4.88 -3.28 9.32
N TYR A 263 4.37 -4.45 9.67
CA TYR A 263 5.14 -5.50 10.32
C TYR A 263 5.47 -6.56 9.28
N VAL A 264 6.75 -6.84 9.08
CA VAL A 264 7.23 -7.81 8.08
C VAL A 264 8.05 -8.88 8.78
N LEU A 265 7.68 -10.15 8.62
CA LEU A 265 8.45 -11.25 9.19
C LEU A 265 9.84 -11.33 8.54
N LYS A 266 10.90 -11.37 9.34
CA LYS A 266 12.30 -11.33 8.84
C LYS A 266 12.72 -12.60 8.10
N ASN A 267 12.19 -13.76 8.49
CA ASN A 267 12.49 -15.08 7.93
C ASN A 267 11.18 -15.87 7.80
N GLU A 268 10.86 -16.39 6.61
CA GLU A 268 9.50 -16.76 6.18
C GLU A 268 8.98 -18.13 6.67
N GLU A 269 9.32 -18.56 7.89
CA GLU A 269 8.94 -19.89 8.40
C GLU A 269 8.43 -19.84 9.85
N ASP A 270 7.54 -18.90 10.15
CA ASP A 270 6.95 -18.78 11.49
C ASP A 270 5.50 -18.26 11.46
N GLU A 271 4.58 -19.13 11.00
CA GLU A 271 3.16 -18.81 10.87
C GLU A 271 2.51 -18.41 12.20
N GLU A 272 2.90 -19.07 13.30
CA GLU A 272 2.39 -18.77 14.65
C GLU A 272 2.79 -17.35 15.06
N LEU A 273 4.04 -16.96 14.84
CA LEU A 273 4.50 -15.62 15.14
C LEU A 273 3.79 -14.58 14.26
N ALA A 274 3.60 -14.87 12.98
CA ALA A 274 2.86 -13.99 12.06
C ALA A 274 1.40 -13.82 12.47
N GLU A 275 0.72 -14.89 12.88
CA GLU A 275 -0.64 -14.82 13.41
C GLU A 275 -0.71 -14.00 14.70
N SER A 276 0.25 -14.15 15.61
CA SER A 276 0.35 -13.35 16.84
C SER A 276 0.50 -11.85 16.55
N VAL A 277 1.39 -11.47 15.62
CA VAL A 277 1.60 -10.07 15.23
C VAL A 277 0.40 -9.52 14.45
N HIS A 278 -0.25 -10.33 13.62
CA HIS A 278 -1.49 -9.96 12.94
C HIS A 278 -2.61 -9.68 13.94
N LYS A 279 -2.77 -10.53 14.97
CA LYS A 279 -3.74 -10.30 16.05
C LYS A 279 -3.45 -8.98 16.77
N PHE A 280 -2.20 -8.72 17.12
CA PHE A 280 -1.79 -7.43 17.67
C PHE A 280 -2.18 -6.27 16.76
N CYS A 281 -1.89 -6.35 15.46
CA CYS A 281 -2.29 -5.34 14.48
C CYS A 281 -3.81 -5.16 14.41
N CYS A 282 -4.61 -6.23 14.51
CA CYS A 282 -6.06 -6.16 14.62
C CYS A 282 -6.53 -5.44 15.89
N GLU A 283 -5.90 -5.71 17.05
CA GLU A 283 -6.28 -5.10 18.34
C GLU A 283 -6.02 -3.59 18.38
N ILE A 284 -4.94 -3.13 17.75
CA ILE A 284 -4.64 -1.70 17.66
C ILE A 284 -5.40 -0.99 16.53
N ARG A 285 -6.14 -1.73 15.70
CA ARG A 285 -7.08 -1.18 14.71
C ARG A 285 -8.48 -1.01 15.30
N GLY A 286 -9.23 -0.04 14.80
CA GLY A 286 -10.65 0.10 15.08
C GLY A 286 -11.01 0.93 16.33
N GLY A 287 -12.16 0.62 16.94
CA GLY A 287 -12.86 1.46 17.93
C GLY A 287 -12.03 1.95 19.12
N ASN A 288 -11.22 1.05 19.68
CA ASN A 288 -10.40 1.28 20.88
C ASN A 288 -8.90 1.23 20.58
N GLY A 289 -8.53 1.33 19.30
CA GLY A 289 -7.16 1.15 18.82
C GLY A 289 -6.25 2.35 19.08
N LYS A 290 -5.25 2.51 18.23
CA LYS A 290 -4.30 3.64 18.26
C LYS A 290 -4.47 4.52 17.02
N THR A 291 -3.91 5.73 17.07
CA THR A 291 -3.95 6.74 15.99
C THR A 291 -2.98 6.40 14.85
N ILE A 292 -2.94 5.14 14.41
CA ILE A 292 -2.07 4.65 13.36
C ILE A 292 -2.72 3.47 12.66
N LEU A 293 -2.55 3.35 11.35
CA LEU A 293 -2.97 2.17 10.60
C LEU A 293 -1.86 1.12 10.61
N ALA A 294 -2.02 0.06 11.39
CA ALA A 294 -1.06 -1.04 11.43
C ALA A 294 -1.54 -2.24 10.63
N PHE A 295 -0.58 -2.96 10.04
CA PHE A 295 -0.82 -4.20 9.32
C PHE A 295 0.37 -5.15 9.47
N GLU A 296 0.08 -6.42 9.64
CA GLU A 296 1.05 -7.49 9.42
C GLU A 296 1.02 -7.81 7.93
N TRP A 297 2.17 -7.70 7.28
CA TRP A 297 2.26 -7.60 5.83
C TRP A 297 1.69 -8.83 5.13
N GLU A 298 2.06 -10.05 5.53
CA GLU A 298 1.63 -11.25 4.81
C GLU A 298 0.16 -11.57 5.07
N GLN A 299 -0.28 -11.50 6.33
CA GLN A 299 -1.63 -11.88 6.74
C GLN A 299 -2.67 -10.86 6.25
N ASP A 300 -2.40 -9.55 6.40
CA ASP A 300 -3.33 -8.53 5.92
C ASP A 300 -3.38 -8.48 4.39
N THR A 301 -2.26 -8.66 3.69
CA THR A 301 -2.30 -8.69 2.22
C THR A 301 -2.98 -9.95 1.68
N LYS A 302 -2.80 -11.10 2.32
CA LYS A 302 -3.56 -12.33 2.00
C LYS A 302 -5.05 -12.14 2.24
N PHE A 303 -5.43 -11.51 3.36
CA PHE A 303 -6.82 -11.17 3.66
C PHE A 303 -7.43 -10.24 2.61
N ILE A 304 -6.77 -9.13 2.29
CA ILE A 304 -7.24 -8.16 1.29
C ILE A 304 -7.36 -8.80 -0.09
N SER A 305 -6.36 -9.60 -0.50
CA SER A 305 -6.39 -10.31 -1.79
C SER A 305 -7.60 -11.24 -1.86
N GLY A 306 -7.87 -12.00 -0.79
CA GLY A 306 -9.06 -12.85 -0.70
C GLY A 306 -10.40 -12.09 -0.78
N LEU A 307 -10.48 -10.86 -0.25
CA LEU A 307 -11.66 -10.01 -0.38
C LEU A 307 -11.87 -9.46 -1.79
N ILE A 308 -10.77 -9.25 -2.53
CA ILE A 308 -10.78 -8.74 -3.90
C ILE A 308 -11.25 -9.84 -4.84
N ALA A 309 -10.54 -10.97 -4.85
CA ALA A 309 -10.91 -12.13 -5.61
C ALA A 309 -10.29 -13.41 -5.02
N PRO A 310 -11.03 -14.53 -4.97
CA PRO A 310 -10.52 -15.78 -4.43
C PRO A 310 -9.18 -16.18 -5.07
N ARG A 311 -8.24 -16.66 -4.25
CA ARG A 311 -6.95 -17.21 -4.68
C ARG A 311 -6.01 -16.22 -5.41
N THR A 312 -6.39 -14.95 -5.52
CA THR A 312 -5.45 -13.87 -5.88
C THR A 312 -4.44 -13.66 -4.76
N GLY A 313 -3.28 -13.11 -5.12
CA GLY A 313 -2.18 -12.84 -4.20
C GLY A 313 -1.44 -11.59 -4.61
N ILE A 314 -0.21 -11.47 -4.14
CA ILE A 314 0.74 -10.43 -4.54
C ILE A 314 1.80 -11.07 -5.44
N LEU A 315 2.11 -10.41 -6.55
CA LEU A 315 3.26 -10.75 -7.37
C LEU A 315 4.48 -9.98 -6.87
N ARG A 316 5.58 -10.68 -6.59
CA ARG A 316 6.86 -10.08 -6.23
C ARG A 316 7.89 -10.36 -7.32
N LEU A 317 8.63 -9.33 -7.68
CA LEU A 317 9.74 -9.39 -8.62
C LEU A 317 10.99 -8.86 -7.91
N ASP A 318 12.01 -9.70 -7.78
CA ASP A 318 13.30 -9.27 -7.25
C ASP A 318 14.04 -8.39 -8.26
N SER A 319 15.22 -7.89 -7.87
CA SER A 319 15.97 -6.99 -8.75
C SER A 319 16.42 -7.66 -10.03
N LEU A 320 16.59 -8.99 -10.09
CA LEU A 320 17.04 -9.74 -11.27
C LEU A 320 15.87 -10.18 -12.18
N GLY A 321 14.63 -9.87 -11.77
CA GLY A 321 13.42 -10.31 -12.45
C GLY A 321 12.99 -11.73 -12.08
N LYS A 322 13.48 -12.27 -10.97
CA LYS A 322 12.97 -13.51 -10.40
C LYS A 322 11.55 -13.30 -9.89
N ILE A 323 10.66 -14.23 -10.22
CA ILE A 323 9.27 -14.23 -9.80
C ILE A 323 9.16 -14.99 -8.48
N LEU A 324 8.69 -14.30 -7.44
CA LEU A 324 8.30 -14.90 -6.18
C LEU A 324 6.77 -14.82 -6.05
N TRP A 325 6.14 -15.98 -5.86
CA TRP A 325 4.69 -16.07 -5.62
C TRP A 325 4.43 -16.98 -4.43
N LYS A 326 3.82 -16.43 -3.38
CA LYS A 326 3.69 -17.11 -2.08
C LYS A 326 5.03 -17.69 -1.63
N GLU A 327 6.09 -16.90 -1.80
CA GLU A 327 7.47 -17.23 -1.42
C GLU A 327 8.08 -18.45 -2.13
N LYS A 328 7.48 -18.88 -3.24
CA LYS A 328 8.06 -19.88 -4.12
C LYS A 328 8.70 -19.22 -5.32
N ASP A 329 9.88 -19.71 -5.68
CA ASP A 329 10.55 -19.39 -6.94
C ASP A 329 9.74 -19.95 -8.11
N MET A 330 9.27 -19.07 -8.98
CA MET A 330 8.48 -19.40 -10.16
C MET A 330 9.24 -19.13 -11.47
N GLY A 331 10.55 -18.90 -11.38
CA GLY A 331 11.42 -18.60 -12.52
C GLY A 331 11.58 -17.10 -12.79
N SER A 332 11.82 -16.74 -14.05
CA SER A 332 12.11 -15.35 -14.44
C SER A 332 10.96 -14.70 -15.22
N ALA A 333 10.79 -13.39 -15.00
CA ALA A 333 9.93 -12.48 -15.72
C ALA A 333 10.57 -11.91 -17.00
N ARG A 334 11.88 -12.07 -17.19
CA ARG A 334 12.61 -11.48 -18.33
C ARG A 334 12.09 -12.03 -19.66
N GLY A 335 11.84 -11.11 -20.59
CA GLY A 335 11.31 -11.43 -21.92
C GLY A 335 9.87 -11.95 -21.93
N LYS A 336 9.17 -11.95 -20.79
CA LYS A 336 7.77 -12.39 -20.69
C LYS A 336 6.84 -11.20 -20.52
N THR A 337 5.66 -11.32 -21.11
CA THR A 337 4.51 -10.47 -20.79
C THR A 337 3.99 -10.77 -19.39
N LEU A 338 3.30 -9.81 -18.77
CA LEU A 338 2.66 -10.00 -17.49
C LEU A 338 1.62 -11.13 -17.56
N LYS A 339 0.88 -11.27 -18.67
CA LYS A 339 -0.11 -12.34 -18.83
C LYS A 339 0.55 -13.73 -18.85
N GLU A 340 1.70 -13.89 -19.52
CA GLU A 340 2.48 -15.14 -19.47
C GLU A 340 2.98 -15.46 -18.06
N ILE A 341 3.44 -14.44 -17.32
CA ILE A 341 3.84 -14.59 -15.91
C ILE A 341 2.65 -15.09 -15.09
N LEU A 342 1.50 -14.41 -15.16
CA LEU A 342 0.32 -14.75 -14.36
C LEU A 342 -0.28 -16.12 -14.71
N HIS A 343 -0.28 -16.53 -15.98
CA HIS A 343 -0.70 -17.88 -16.37
C HIS A 343 0.20 -18.96 -15.75
N ALA A 344 1.51 -18.74 -15.70
CA ALA A 344 2.44 -19.69 -15.05
C ALA A 344 2.21 -19.80 -13.52
N LEU A 345 1.61 -18.79 -12.90
CA LEU A 345 1.28 -18.76 -11.47
C LEU A 345 -0.09 -19.37 -11.14
N THR A 346 -0.91 -19.66 -12.16
CA THR A 346 -2.26 -20.18 -11.97
C THR A 346 -2.22 -21.71 -11.93
N PRO A 347 -2.61 -22.37 -10.82
CA PRO A 347 -2.56 -23.83 -10.72
C PRO A 347 -3.57 -24.51 -11.67
N PRO A 348 -3.32 -25.77 -12.09
CA PRO A 348 -4.26 -26.52 -12.93
C PRO A 348 -5.62 -26.72 -12.23
N GLY A 349 -6.72 -26.59 -12.96
CA GLY A 349 -8.09 -26.76 -12.43
C GLY A 349 -8.71 -25.48 -11.85
N PHE A 350 -8.34 -24.31 -12.36
CA PHE A 350 -8.88 -23.01 -11.99
C PHE A 350 -10.30 -22.82 -12.56
N SER A 351 -11.29 -23.54 -12.04
CA SER A 351 -12.70 -23.20 -12.23
C SER A 351 -13.20 -22.40 -11.02
N ASP A 352 -13.91 -21.31 -11.30
CA ASP A 352 -14.54 -20.47 -10.28
C ASP A 352 -15.57 -21.31 -9.50
N PRO A 353 -15.48 -21.45 -8.16
CA PRO A 353 -16.49 -22.18 -7.40
C PRO A 353 -17.90 -21.58 -7.56
N GLU A 354 -18.04 -20.31 -7.97
CA GLU A 354 -19.36 -19.73 -8.32
C GLU A 354 -19.93 -20.24 -9.66
N THR A 355 -19.11 -20.83 -10.54
CA THR A 355 -19.58 -21.44 -11.81
C THR A 355 -19.88 -22.94 -11.67
N ALA A 356 -19.49 -23.57 -10.57
CA ALA A 356 -19.75 -24.99 -10.31
C ALA A 356 -21.12 -25.27 -9.66
N GLY A 357 -21.93 -24.23 -9.41
CA GLY A 357 -23.21 -24.33 -8.70
C GLY A 357 -24.32 -23.48 -9.31
N ALA A 358 -24.40 -23.39 -10.65
CA ALA A 358 -25.53 -22.81 -11.38
C ALA A 358 -26.23 -23.89 -12.21
#